data_AF-A0AAI8PQQ4-F1
#
_entry.id   AF-A0AAI8PQQ4-F1
#
_cell.length_a   1.000
_cell.length_b   1.000
_cell.length_c   1.000
_cell.angle_alpha   90.00
_cell.angle_beta   90.00
_cell.angle_gamma   90.00
#
_symmetry.space_group_name_H-M   'P 1'
#
loop_
_entity.id
_entity.type
_entity.pdbx_description
1 polymer ?
#
loop_
_entity_poly.entity_id
_entity_poly.type
_entity_poly.pdbx_seq_one_letter_code
_entity_poly.pdbx_strand_id
1 'polypeptide(L)'
;MSRPALHAVLFDMDGTLVDTERLWWEAVERVAGRPLTEADRPDVLGRPVEHTAAWLAAATGNPVGDLADALHREFADRVRTGVVPRPGALDLLDALAREGVPTALVTASPRAVAEVVLQALGGASRFAVSVTADDTEHTKPAPDPYLTACRALGVDPASCVAVEDTETGVRSAEAAGCAVLAVPSLAPIEPAPGRTVLEGLEGVTVPRLRALLPYRLRVMTWNLWYGGTKVHDHRAKQLKVIAETGADVVGLQETYGTAAEELAEALGWHHHSAGPNLGVISRFPVTAVLGDPDVGFYGAAGARIAVADEEVDIWTAHLDSEHYGPYASEPLAHEEVRLGQLREALRRIGDTAPAVLVGDFNCPSHLDWPDVEWPVTKAAQEAGFRDSYREAHPDAGREPGHTWSPVHAAPEPQDRIDFVLHRGLRVLDSRTYVTGTPRTWPDVEDNDWPSDHAAVITTFSLGSGPGTA
;
A
#
# COMPACT_ATOMS: atom_id res chain seq x y z
N MET A 1 9.98 -9.65 6.44
CA MET A 1 9.24 -8.40 6.73
C MET A 1 10.22 -7.27 6.67
N SER A 2 9.92 -6.30 5.84
CA SER A 2 10.33 -4.94 6.14
C SER A 2 9.06 -4.13 6.14
N ARG A 3 8.79 -3.42 7.24
CA ARG A 3 8.08 -2.16 7.09
C ARG A 3 8.85 -1.38 6.02
N PRO A 4 8.17 -0.74 5.05
CA PRO A 4 8.88 0.08 4.09
C PRO A 4 9.76 1.06 4.89
N ALA A 5 10.94 1.36 4.35
CA ALA A 5 11.75 2.39 4.95
C ALA A 5 10.91 3.69 4.98
N LEU A 6 10.96 4.43 6.10
CA LEU A 6 10.33 5.74 6.16
C LEU A 6 11.10 6.67 5.24
N HIS A 7 10.52 6.93 4.07
CA HIS A 7 11.17 7.71 3.01
C HIS A 7 10.99 9.21 3.21
N ALA A 8 9.90 9.65 3.84
CA ALA A 8 9.69 11.04 4.20
C ALA A 8 8.65 11.21 5.31
N VAL A 9 8.68 12.37 5.96
CA VAL A 9 7.60 12.84 6.84
C VAL A 9 7.04 14.16 6.30
N LEU A 10 5.74 14.22 6.12
CA LEU A 10 5.02 15.34 5.51
C LEU A 10 4.22 16.04 6.61
N PHE A 11 4.63 17.25 7.01
CA PHE A 11 4.00 17.98 8.10
C PHE A 11 3.03 19.00 7.58
N ASP A 12 1.81 19.02 8.11
CA ASP A 12 1.03 20.25 8.13
C ASP A 12 1.71 21.34 8.99
N MET A 13 1.32 22.59 8.78
CA MET A 13 1.88 23.75 9.44
C MET A 13 1.08 24.19 10.66
N ASP A 14 -0.18 24.58 10.43
CA ASP A 14 -1.03 25.32 11.34
C ASP A 14 -1.64 24.36 12.36
N GLY A 15 -1.43 24.57 13.66
CA GLY A 15 -1.91 23.65 14.71
C GLY A 15 -1.09 22.35 14.83
N THR A 16 -0.37 21.96 13.78
CA THR A 16 0.56 20.81 13.75
C THR A 16 1.97 21.18 14.23
N LEU A 17 2.69 22.04 13.49
CA LEU A 17 4.06 22.43 13.83
C LEU A 17 4.12 23.71 14.64
N VAL A 18 3.18 24.62 14.44
CA VAL A 18 3.13 25.94 15.09
C VAL A 18 1.72 26.24 15.56
N ASP A 19 1.61 26.93 16.69
CA ASP A 19 0.32 27.42 17.18
C ASP A 19 -0.01 28.77 16.53
N THR A 20 -0.52 28.72 15.31
CA THR A 20 -0.97 29.92 14.58
C THR A 20 -2.36 30.37 15.01
N GLU A 21 -3.15 29.50 15.63
CA GLU A 21 -4.47 29.84 16.15
C GLU A 21 -4.40 30.81 17.30
N ARG A 22 -3.45 30.64 18.21
CA ARG A 22 -3.17 31.63 19.25
C ARG A 22 -2.83 32.99 18.64
N LEU A 23 -1.98 33.02 17.61
CA LEU A 23 -1.61 34.27 16.93
C LEU A 23 -2.80 34.92 16.23
N TRP A 24 -3.68 34.11 15.63
CA TRP A 24 -4.92 34.57 15.02
C TRP A 24 -5.89 35.12 16.06
N TRP A 25 -6.10 34.42 17.18
CA TRP A 25 -6.92 34.87 18.29
C TRP A 25 -6.47 36.24 18.82
N GLU A 26 -5.17 36.37 19.10
CA GLU A 26 -4.60 37.61 19.60
C GLU A 26 -4.64 38.74 18.53
N ALA A 27 -4.62 38.40 17.24
CA ALA A 27 -4.81 39.37 16.15
C ALA A 27 -6.26 39.88 16.12
N VAL A 28 -7.24 38.98 16.26
CA VAL A 28 -8.66 39.35 16.30
C VAL A 28 -8.96 40.17 17.55
N GLU A 29 -8.42 39.83 18.72
CA GLU A 29 -8.55 40.66 19.94
C GLU A 29 -8.06 42.09 19.72
N ARG A 30 -6.92 42.23 19.03
CA ARG A 30 -6.33 43.53 18.71
C ARG A 30 -7.21 44.34 17.78
N VAL A 31 -7.73 43.73 16.71
CA VAL A 31 -8.63 44.40 15.75
C VAL A 31 -10.00 44.68 16.37
N ALA A 32 -10.50 43.79 17.23
CA ALA A 32 -11.75 43.97 17.96
C ALA A 32 -11.66 45.06 19.04
N GLY A 33 -10.45 45.38 19.51
CA GLY A 33 -10.20 46.31 20.61
C GLY A 33 -10.70 45.80 21.96
N ARG A 34 -10.94 44.49 22.09
CA ARG A 34 -11.39 43.83 23.33
C ARG A 34 -10.83 42.41 23.43
N PRO A 35 -10.69 41.88 24.66
CA PRO A 35 -10.49 40.45 24.86
C PRO A 35 -11.65 39.65 24.26
N LEU A 36 -11.33 38.51 23.66
CA LEU A 36 -12.30 37.55 23.18
C LEU A 36 -12.63 36.54 24.29
N THR A 37 -13.76 35.87 24.16
CA THR A 37 -14.26 34.86 25.10
C THR A 37 -14.60 33.58 24.36
N GLU A 38 -14.84 32.47 25.08
CA GLU A 38 -15.21 31.19 24.47
C GLU A 38 -16.46 31.30 23.55
N ALA A 39 -17.36 32.25 23.84
CA ALA A 39 -18.53 32.50 23.01
C ALA A 39 -18.19 33.05 21.61
N ASP A 40 -17.02 33.68 21.44
CA ASP A 40 -16.55 34.23 20.16
C ASP A 40 -15.87 33.14 19.29
N ARG A 41 -15.48 32.01 19.89
CA ARG A 41 -14.71 30.94 19.23
C ARG A 41 -15.30 30.44 17.91
N PRO A 42 -16.62 30.20 17.77
CA PRO A 42 -17.22 29.68 16.52
C PRO A 42 -17.12 30.61 15.32
N ASP A 43 -16.92 31.91 15.56
CA ASP A 43 -16.83 32.95 14.53
C ASP A 43 -15.37 33.39 14.26
N VAL A 44 -14.45 32.95 15.12
CA VAL A 44 -13.02 33.32 15.09
C VAL A 44 -12.14 32.15 14.61
N LEU A 45 -12.27 30.96 15.20
CA LEU A 45 -11.40 29.82 14.88
C LEU A 45 -12.00 28.93 13.78
N GLY A 46 -11.15 28.44 12.87
CA GLY A 46 -11.57 27.59 11.75
C GLY A 46 -12.44 28.28 10.71
N ARG A 47 -12.39 29.62 10.63
CA ARG A 47 -13.17 30.44 9.69
C ARG A 47 -12.27 31.20 8.72
N PRO A 48 -12.72 31.45 7.47
CA PRO A 48 -12.04 32.38 6.58
C PRO A 48 -11.98 33.79 7.19
N VAL A 49 -10.94 34.56 6.85
CA VAL A 49 -10.74 35.92 7.37
C VAL A 49 -11.96 36.81 7.09
N GLU A 50 -12.58 36.65 5.92
CA GLU A 50 -13.76 37.42 5.50
C GLU A 50 -14.97 37.15 6.40
N HIS A 51 -15.10 35.92 6.91
CA HIS A 51 -16.16 35.57 7.84
C HIS A 51 -15.94 36.26 9.19
N THR A 52 -14.74 36.17 9.75
CA THR A 52 -14.40 36.84 11.01
C THR A 52 -14.48 38.36 10.88
N ALA A 53 -14.10 38.92 9.74
CA ALA A 53 -14.25 40.35 9.43
C ALA A 53 -15.73 40.77 9.38
N ALA A 54 -16.60 39.98 8.77
CA ALA A 54 -18.04 40.24 8.73
C ALA A 54 -18.68 40.17 10.13
N TRP A 55 -18.25 39.22 10.95
CA TRP A 55 -18.66 39.10 12.34
C TRP A 55 -18.22 40.32 13.18
N LEU A 56 -16.96 40.76 13.05
CA LEU A 56 -16.47 41.98 13.68
C LEU A 56 -17.21 43.23 13.18
N ALA A 57 -17.54 43.29 11.89
CA ALA A 57 -18.30 44.40 11.30
C ALA A 57 -19.70 44.51 11.93
N ALA A 58 -20.37 43.39 12.17
CA ALA A 58 -21.66 43.36 12.84
C ALA A 58 -21.58 43.91 14.28
N ALA A 59 -20.46 43.70 14.97
CA ALA A 59 -20.24 44.19 16.33
C ALA A 59 -19.78 45.66 16.40
N THR A 60 -18.99 46.11 15.42
CA THR A 60 -18.28 47.41 15.46
C THR A 60 -18.87 48.48 14.55
N GLY A 61 -19.61 48.08 13.50
CA GLY A 61 -20.09 48.97 12.44
C GLY A 61 -19.04 49.36 11.39
N ASN A 62 -17.82 48.84 11.48
CA ASN A 62 -16.76 49.12 10.51
C ASN A 62 -16.96 48.34 9.19
N PRO A 63 -16.46 48.84 8.04
CA PRO A 63 -16.54 48.11 6.77
C PRO A 63 -15.79 46.76 6.83
N VAL A 64 -16.40 45.71 6.27
CA VAL A 64 -15.82 44.35 6.22
C VAL A 64 -14.44 44.34 5.56
N GLY A 65 -14.26 45.09 4.46
CA GLY A 65 -12.99 45.16 3.75
C GLY A 65 -11.86 45.73 4.61
N ASP A 66 -12.11 46.83 5.33
CA ASP A 66 -11.12 47.46 6.19
C ASP A 66 -10.71 46.55 7.36
N LEU A 67 -11.69 45.82 7.92
CA LEU A 67 -11.45 44.84 8.98
C LEU A 67 -10.68 43.62 8.47
N ALA A 68 -11.01 43.10 7.29
CA ALA A 68 -10.28 41.99 6.67
C ALA A 68 -8.82 42.38 6.41
N ASP A 69 -8.58 43.58 5.87
CA ASP A 69 -7.24 44.12 5.66
C ASP A 69 -6.47 44.31 6.98
N ALA A 70 -7.15 44.80 8.03
CA ALA A 70 -6.54 44.95 9.35
C ALA A 70 -6.18 43.59 9.97
N LEU A 71 -7.07 42.59 9.86
CA LEU A 71 -6.83 41.23 10.33
C LEU A 71 -5.65 40.58 9.60
N HIS A 72 -5.60 40.68 8.27
CA HIS A 72 -4.48 40.18 7.47
C HIS A 72 -3.15 40.80 7.92
N ARG A 73 -3.11 42.14 8.10
CA ARG A 73 -1.89 42.83 8.53
C ARG A 73 -1.46 42.41 9.94
N GLU A 74 -2.37 42.44 10.90
CA GLU A 74 -2.05 42.13 12.30
C GLU A 74 -1.63 40.66 12.45
N PHE A 75 -2.31 39.73 11.78
CA PHE A 75 -1.93 38.32 11.78
C PHE A 75 -0.55 38.12 11.15
N ALA A 76 -0.28 38.73 9.99
CA ALA A 76 1.02 38.62 9.33
C ALA A 76 2.17 39.22 10.18
N ASP A 77 1.94 40.32 10.89
CA ASP A 77 2.92 40.93 11.80
C ASP A 77 3.22 40.01 13.00
N ARG A 78 2.20 39.37 13.55
CA ARG A 78 2.33 38.41 14.65
C ARG A 78 3.04 37.14 14.23
N VAL A 79 2.70 36.57 13.08
CA VAL A 79 3.44 35.43 12.51
C VAL A 79 4.91 35.80 12.30
N ARG A 80 5.24 37.01 11.85
CA ARG A 80 6.64 37.45 11.68
C ARG A 80 7.46 37.52 12.96
N THR A 81 6.84 37.69 14.12
CA THR A 81 7.55 37.99 15.38
C THR A 81 7.28 37.00 16.51
N GLY A 82 6.27 36.14 16.36
CA GLY A 82 5.71 35.33 17.43
C GLY A 82 5.45 33.88 17.06
N VAL A 83 6.09 33.32 16.02
CA VAL A 83 5.97 31.87 15.75
C VAL A 83 6.39 31.08 16.98
N VAL A 84 5.43 30.36 17.58
CA VAL A 84 5.69 29.43 18.69
C VAL A 84 5.55 28.01 18.14
N PRO A 85 6.65 27.24 18.08
CA PRO A 85 6.59 25.82 17.75
C PRO A 85 5.74 25.07 18.76
N ARG A 86 4.96 24.10 18.28
CA ARG A 86 4.23 23.17 19.14
C ARG A 86 5.22 22.33 19.96
N PRO A 87 4.90 21.97 21.21
CA PRO A 87 5.75 21.12 22.03
C PRO A 87 6.15 19.83 21.28
N GLY A 88 7.45 19.49 21.30
CA GLY A 88 8.02 18.35 20.59
C GLY A 88 8.27 18.53 19.09
N ALA A 89 7.76 19.59 18.44
CA ALA A 89 7.91 19.79 16.99
C ALA A 89 9.38 19.91 16.57
N LEU A 90 10.15 20.77 17.25
CA LEU A 90 11.57 20.98 16.93
C LEU A 90 12.41 19.73 17.21
N ASP A 91 12.16 19.05 18.32
CA ASP A 91 12.88 17.82 18.68
C ASP A 91 12.66 16.71 17.66
N LEU A 92 11.43 16.58 17.14
CA LEU A 92 11.09 15.62 16.11
C LEU A 92 11.76 15.98 14.77
N LEU A 93 11.69 17.25 14.35
CA LEU A 93 12.37 17.72 13.13
C LEU A 93 13.88 17.48 13.20
N ASP A 94 14.50 17.76 14.35
CA ASP A 94 15.93 17.51 14.57
C ASP A 94 16.26 16.01 14.56
N ALA A 95 15.37 15.18 15.09
CA ALA A 95 15.53 13.72 15.02
C ALA A 95 15.46 13.18 13.59
N LEU A 96 14.52 13.67 12.79
CA LEU A 96 14.39 13.31 11.38
C LEU A 96 15.62 13.74 10.57
N ALA A 97 16.10 14.97 10.78
CA ALA A 97 17.31 15.47 10.14
C ALA A 97 18.55 14.64 10.50
N ARG A 98 18.73 14.28 11.78
CA ARG A 98 19.84 13.42 12.23
C ARG A 98 19.81 12.02 11.62
N GLU A 99 18.62 11.47 11.38
CA GLU A 99 18.44 10.16 10.74
C GLU A 99 18.41 10.23 9.21
N GLY A 100 18.56 11.43 8.62
CA GLY A 100 18.54 11.63 7.18
C GLY A 100 17.19 11.32 6.54
N VAL A 101 16.09 11.44 7.28
CA VAL A 101 14.73 11.29 6.76
C VAL A 101 14.26 12.65 6.22
N PRO A 102 14.05 12.80 4.90
CA PRO A 102 13.53 14.02 4.30
C PRO A 102 12.20 14.45 4.92
N THR A 103 12.02 15.75 5.10
CA THR A 103 10.73 16.30 5.52
C THR A 103 10.21 17.31 4.52
N ALA A 104 8.88 17.39 4.41
CA ALA A 104 8.22 18.45 3.66
C ALA A 104 7.19 19.16 4.54
N LEU A 105 7.03 20.46 4.31
CA LEU A 105 5.89 21.22 4.79
C LEU A 105 4.76 21.13 3.76
N VAL A 106 3.53 20.87 4.18
CA VAL A 106 2.34 20.77 3.32
C VAL A 106 1.19 21.54 3.96
N THR A 107 0.94 22.77 3.51
CA THR A 107 -0.02 23.70 4.13
C THR A 107 -1.03 24.26 3.13
N ALA A 108 -2.23 24.57 3.62
CA ALA A 108 -3.23 25.34 2.89
C ALA A 108 -3.03 26.87 3.02
N SER A 109 -1.99 27.30 3.74
CA SER A 109 -1.63 28.72 3.87
C SER A 109 -0.90 29.23 2.62
N PRO A 110 -1.00 30.54 2.30
CA PRO A 110 -0.23 31.15 1.21
C PRO A 110 1.28 31.12 1.43
N ARG A 111 2.07 31.12 0.35
CA ARG A 111 3.55 31.09 0.37
C ARG A 111 4.17 32.10 1.31
N ALA A 112 3.68 33.33 1.27
CA ALA A 112 4.23 34.41 2.07
C ALA A 112 4.16 34.14 3.58
N VAL A 113 3.12 33.43 4.05
CA VAL A 113 2.97 33.01 5.44
C VAL A 113 3.87 31.80 5.72
N ALA A 114 3.83 30.79 4.85
CA ALA A 114 4.62 29.57 5.00
C ALA A 114 6.13 29.86 5.07
N GLU A 115 6.66 30.78 4.26
CA GLU A 115 8.09 31.15 4.27
C GLU A 115 8.54 31.75 5.61
N VAL A 116 7.69 32.55 6.25
CA VAL A 116 8.00 33.12 7.57
C VAL A 116 8.09 32.01 8.62
N VAL A 117 7.13 31.09 8.60
CA VAL A 117 7.11 29.94 9.52
C VAL A 117 8.29 29.01 9.26
N LEU A 118 8.57 28.68 8.00
CA LEU A 118 9.73 27.87 7.61
C LEU A 118 11.01 28.47 8.15
N GLN A 119 11.23 29.78 7.98
CA GLN A 119 12.42 30.46 8.51
C GLN A 119 12.52 30.33 10.04
N ALA A 120 11.41 30.53 10.77
CA ALA A 120 11.38 30.37 12.22
C ALA A 120 11.66 28.92 12.67
N LEU A 121 11.25 27.94 11.85
CA LEU A 121 11.46 26.52 12.10
C LEU A 121 12.79 25.98 11.56
N GLY A 122 13.70 26.82 11.07
CA GLY A 122 15.04 26.41 10.60
C GLY A 122 15.18 26.19 9.08
N GLY A 123 14.11 26.40 8.32
CA GLY A 123 14.08 26.46 6.87
C GLY A 123 14.66 25.22 6.20
N ALA A 124 15.54 25.44 5.21
CA ALA A 124 16.15 24.39 4.40
C ALA A 124 17.01 23.39 5.18
N SER A 125 17.37 23.68 6.44
CA SER A 125 18.08 22.71 7.29
C SER A 125 17.21 21.57 7.79
N ARG A 126 15.89 21.77 7.81
CA ARG A 126 14.90 20.79 8.30
C ARG A 126 13.94 20.35 7.19
N PHE A 127 13.57 21.23 6.28
CA PHE A 127 12.61 20.96 5.21
C PHE A 127 13.30 20.89 3.85
N ALA A 128 13.14 19.76 3.16
CA ALA A 128 13.63 19.58 1.80
C ALA A 128 12.69 20.19 0.76
N VAL A 129 11.38 20.20 1.05
CA VAL A 129 10.33 20.71 0.15
C VAL A 129 9.27 21.46 0.98
N SER A 130 8.65 22.49 0.40
CA SER A 130 7.43 23.10 0.94
C SER A 130 6.36 23.20 -0.14
N VAL A 131 5.18 22.70 0.18
CA VAL A 131 3.97 22.77 -0.65
C VAL A 131 2.96 23.69 0.03
N THR A 132 2.52 24.73 -0.68
CA THR A 132 1.56 25.72 -0.18
C THR A 132 0.29 25.72 -1.03
N ALA A 133 -0.72 26.52 -0.64
CA ALA A 133 -1.94 26.68 -1.44
C ALA A 133 -1.67 27.14 -2.88
N ASP A 134 -0.54 27.80 -3.12
CA ASP A 134 -0.17 28.33 -4.43
C ASP A 134 0.40 27.26 -5.40
N ASP A 135 0.75 26.07 -4.90
CA ASP A 135 1.38 25.00 -5.71
C ASP A 135 0.39 23.99 -6.28
N THR A 136 -0.86 24.01 -5.81
CA THR A 136 -1.84 22.96 -6.07
C THR A 136 -3.14 23.55 -6.57
N GLU A 137 -3.71 22.97 -7.61
CA GLU A 137 -5.02 23.37 -8.13
C GLU A 137 -6.13 23.12 -7.10
N HIS A 138 -6.06 21.98 -6.41
CA HIS A 138 -7.02 21.61 -5.37
C HIS A 138 -6.32 21.51 -4.01
N THR A 139 -6.79 22.30 -3.04
CA THR A 139 -6.30 22.21 -1.66
C THR A 139 -6.96 21.08 -0.87
N LYS A 140 -6.53 20.85 0.38
CA LYS A 140 -7.11 19.88 1.32
C LYS A 140 -8.64 20.07 1.37
N PRO A 141 -9.47 19.01 1.25
CA PRO A 141 -9.17 17.59 1.46
C PRO A 141 -8.72 16.83 0.21
N ALA A 142 -8.49 17.49 -0.93
CA ALA A 142 -7.95 16.81 -2.11
C ALA A 142 -6.51 16.30 -1.83
N PRO A 143 -6.08 15.18 -2.43
CA PRO A 143 -4.76 14.58 -2.16
C PRO A 143 -3.59 15.35 -2.80
N ASP A 144 -3.88 16.31 -3.69
CA ASP A 144 -2.91 17.03 -4.51
C ASP A 144 -1.73 17.60 -3.72
N PRO A 145 -1.90 18.23 -2.53
CA PRO A 145 -0.77 18.79 -1.79
C PRO A 145 0.25 17.75 -1.33
N TYR A 146 -0.22 16.62 -0.78
CA TYR A 146 0.66 15.54 -0.33
C TYR A 146 1.29 14.80 -1.52
N LEU A 147 0.53 14.55 -2.59
CA LEU A 147 1.08 13.95 -3.81
C LEU A 147 2.14 14.83 -4.46
N THR A 148 1.96 16.16 -4.45
CA THR A 148 2.98 17.12 -4.93
C THR A 148 4.24 17.08 -4.09
N ALA A 149 4.12 17.00 -2.76
CA ALA A 149 5.28 16.87 -1.88
C ALA A 149 6.05 15.56 -2.14
N CYS A 150 5.33 14.43 -2.24
CA CYS A 150 5.93 13.12 -2.56
C CYS A 150 6.64 13.13 -3.92
N ARG A 151 6.03 13.72 -4.96
CA ARG A 151 6.65 13.86 -6.28
C ARG A 151 7.92 14.70 -6.24
N ALA A 152 7.90 15.83 -5.53
CA ALA A 152 9.06 16.70 -5.41
C ALA A 152 10.22 16.03 -4.65
N LEU A 153 9.91 15.17 -3.68
CA LEU A 153 10.89 14.36 -2.93
C LEU A 153 11.33 13.09 -3.68
N GLY A 154 10.60 12.66 -4.71
CA GLY A 154 10.86 11.40 -5.43
C GLY A 154 10.54 10.15 -4.60
N VAL A 155 9.53 10.22 -3.73
CA VAL A 155 9.17 9.13 -2.80
C VAL A 155 7.75 8.60 -3.05
N ASP A 156 7.55 7.32 -2.73
CA ASP A 156 6.24 6.66 -2.73
C ASP A 156 5.42 7.12 -1.51
N PRO A 157 4.19 7.67 -1.68
CA PRO A 157 3.31 8.04 -0.58
C PRO A 157 3.08 6.90 0.43
N ALA A 158 3.03 5.65 -0.01
CA ALA A 158 2.87 4.48 0.86
C ALA A 158 4.12 4.15 1.70
N SER A 159 5.18 4.97 1.60
CA SER A 159 6.38 4.93 2.44
C SER A 159 6.56 6.24 3.23
N CYS A 160 5.53 7.09 3.28
CA CYS A 160 5.53 8.38 3.96
C CYS A 160 4.55 8.38 5.14
N VAL A 161 4.87 9.19 6.15
CA VAL A 161 3.95 9.53 7.23
C VAL A 161 3.58 11.00 7.11
N ALA A 162 2.28 11.30 7.04
CA ALA A 162 1.77 12.64 7.18
C ALA A 162 1.44 12.94 8.65
N VAL A 163 1.75 14.15 9.11
CA VAL A 163 1.42 14.62 10.45
C VAL A 163 0.45 15.79 10.32
N GLU A 164 -0.72 15.67 10.93
CA GLU A 164 -1.88 16.54 10.71
C GLU A 164 -2.66 16.79 12.00
N ASP A 165 -3.38 17.90 12.09
CA ASP A 165 -4.18 18.28 13.24
C ASP A 165 -5.69 18.44 12.92
N THR A 166 -6.07 18.40 11.64
CA THR A 166 -7.47 18.55 11.18
C THR A 166 -7.99 17.35 10.39
N GLU A 167 -9.29 17.03 10.50
CA GLU A 167 -9.91 15.96 9.70
C GLU A 167 -9.79 16.24 8.18
N THR A 168 -9.87 17.49 7.76
CA THR A 168 -9.71 17.89 6.35
C THR A 168 -8.34 17.51 5.81
N GLY A 169 -7.29 17.76 6.61
CA GLY A 169 -5.93 17.46 6.23
C GLY A 169 -5.58 15.97 6.36
N VAL A 170 -6.08 15.30 7.40
CA VAL A 170 -6.01 13.84 7.53
C VAL A 170 -6.60 13.15 6.30
N ARG A 171 -7.81 13.56 5.85
CA ARG A 171 -8.44 13.00 4.65
C ARG A 171 -7.63 13.24 3.38
N SER A 172 -6.96 14.38 3.27
CA SER A 172 -6.05 14.69 2.16
C SER A 172 -4.86 13.73 2.12
N ALA A 173 -4.22 13.51 3.27
CA ALA A 173 -3.08 12.60 3.39
C ALA A 173 -3.45 11.13 3.14
N GLU A 174 -4.59 10.67 3.68
CA GLU A 174 -5.11 9.32 3.46
C GLU A 174 -5.44 9.09 1.98
N ALA A 175 -6.10 10.05 1.34
CA ALA A 175 -6.41 9.98 -0.09
C ALA A 175 -5.14 9.97 -0.96
N ALA A 176 -4.04 10.57 -0.50
CA ALA A 176 -2.73 10.50 -1.14
C ALA A 176 -2.02 9.15 -0.91
N GLY A 177 -2.52 8.31 0.00
CA GLY A 177 -1.96 6.99 0.33
C GLY A 177 -0.88 7.00 1.42
N CYS A 178 -0.76 8.09 2.18
CA CYS A 178 0.17 8.18 3.31
C CYS A 178 -0.39 7.47 4.55
N ALA A 179 0.49 6.97 5.42
CA ALA A 179 0.11 6.71 6.81
C ALA A 179 -0.05 8.05 7.53
N VAL A 180 -0.96 8.16 8.49
CA VAL A 180 -1.25 9.42 9.17
C VAL A 180 -1.01 9.33 10.68
N LEU A 181 -0.26 10.30 11.19
CA LEU A 181 -0.22 10.66 12.60
C LEU A 181 -1.07 11.92 12.80
N ALA A 182 -2.26 11.76 13.35
CA ALA A 182 -3.09 12.88 13.76
C ALA A 182 -2.69 13.38 15.16
N VAL A 183 -2.54 14.69 15.31
CA VAL A 183 -2.26 15.42 16.56
C VAL A 183 -3.29 16.54 16.74
N PRO A 184 -4.54 16.21 17.12
CA PRO A 184 -5.64 17.16 17.13
C PRO A 184 -5.34 18.47 17.89
N SER A 185 -5.66 19.61 17.27
CA SER A 185 -5.48 20.95 17.85
C SER A 185 -6.79 21.47 18.45
N LEU A 186 -7.86 21.54 17.64
CA LEU A 186 -9.17 22.09 18.01
C LEU A 186 -10.26 21.05 18.19
N ALA A 187 -10.42 20.21 17.16
CA ALA A 187 -11.51 19.26 17.04
C ALA A 187 -10.95 17.85 17.20
N PRO A 188 -11.65 16.95 17.92
CA PRO A 188 -11.21 15.58 18.05
C PRO A 188 -11.16 14.89 16.67
N ILE A 189 -10.16 14.04 16.49
CA ILE A 189 -10.02 13.15 15.34
C ILE A 189 -10.04 11.74 15.89
N GLU A 190 -10.91 10.91 15.34
CA GLU A 190 -11.02 9.50 15.75
C GLU A 190 -9.93 8.66 15.09
N PRO A 191 -9.36 7.66 15.79
CA PRO A 191 -8.44 6.71 15.19
C PRO A 191 -9.15 5.85 14.14
N ALA A 192 -8.42 5.48 13.09
CA ALA A 192 -8.94 4.68 11.99
C ALA A 192 -7.82 3.82 11.38
N PRO A 193 -8.14 2.82 10.55
CA PRO A 193 -7.13 2.12 9.79
C PRO A 193 -6.22 3.07 8.99
N GLY A 194 -4.93 3.05 9.29
CA GLY A 194 -3.92 3.92 8.65
C GLY A 194 -3.70 5.26 9.36
N ARG A 195 -4.48 5.52 10.43
CA ARG A 195 -4.49 6.77 11.19
C ARG A 195 -4.28 6.50 12.67
N THR A 196 -3.15 6.96 13.19
CA THR A 196 -2.84 6.96 14.62
C THR A 196 -3.08 8.34 15.19
N VAL A 197 -3.70 8.44 16.37
CA VAL A 197 -4.00 9.72 17.03
C VAL A 197 -3.16 9.83 18.30
N LEU A 198 -2.46 10.95 18.48
CA LEU A 198 -1.73 11.31 19.69
C LEU A 198 -2.17 12.69 20.18
N GLU A 199 -1.94 13.00 21.45
CA GLU A 199 -2.27 14.31 22.03
C GLU A 199 -1.35 15.45 21.56
N GLY A 200 -0.15 15.11 21.06
CA GLY A 200 0.84 16.07 20.60
C GLY A 200 2.09 15.40 20.03
N LEU A 201 3.13 16.21 19.76
CA LEU A 201 4.39 15.74 19.17
C LEU A 201 5.45 15.36 20.22
N GLU A 202 5.18 15.62 21.50
CA GLU A 202 6.07 15.25 22.60
C GLU A 202 6.25 13.73 22.68
N GLY A 203 7.51 13.29 22.70
CA GLY A 203 7.84 11.85 22.75
C GLY A 203 7.60 11.09 21.44
N VAL A 204 7.19 11.75 20.36
CA VAL A 204 7.16 11.14 19.03
C VAL A 204 8.59 10.92 18.55
N THR A 205 8.89 9.70 18.10
CA THR A 205 10.23 9.30 17.65
C THR A 205 10.20 8.75 16.23
N VAL A 206 11.33 8.79 15.54
CA VAL A 206 11.45 8.21 14.18
C VAL A 206 11.11 6.70 14.16
N PRO A 207 11.53 5.87 15.15
CA PRO A 207 11.02 4.51 15.25
C PRO A 207 9.50 4.41 15.39
N ARG A 208 8.84 5.30 16.13
CA ARG A 208 7.37 5.34 16.23
C ARG A 208 6.73 5.72 14.89
N LEU A 209 7.32 6.63 14.11
CA LEU A 209 6.83 6.98 12.78
C LEU A 209 6.99 5.82 11.78
N ARG A 210 8.14 5.13 11.77
CA ARG A 210 8.31 3.85 11.04
C ARG A 210 7.27 2.82 11.50
N ALA A 211 6.95 2.86 12.79
CA ALA A 211 5.84 2.23 13.50
C ALA A 211 4.45 2.29 12.82
N LEU A 212 4.22 3.33 12.03
CA LEU A 212 2.91 3.63 11.43
C LEU A 212 2.77 3.10 10.01
N LEU A 213 3.88 2.78 9.34
CA LEU A 213 3.85 2.27 7.97
C LEU A 213 3.35 0.82 7.95
N PRO A 214 2.45 0.48 6.99
CA PRO A 214 1.94 -0.88 6.86
C PRO A 214 3.05 -1.85 6.47
N TYR A 215 2.91 -3.11 6.88
CA TYR A 215 3.77 -4.17 6.38
C TYR A 215 3.46 -4.42 4.90
N ARG A 216 4.51 -4.73 4.12
CA ARG A 216 4.35 -5.23 2.76
C ARG A 216 4.60 -6.73 2.75
N LEU A 217 3.69 -7.48 2.14
CA LEU A 217 3.81 -8.92 1.90
C LEU A 217 3.85 -9.16 0.40
N ARG A 218 4.98 -9.65 -0.11
CA ARG A 218 5.11 -10.06 -1.51
C ARG A 218 4.85 -11.55 -1.65
N VAL A 219 3.75 -11.90 -2.29
CA VAL A 219 3.37 -13.30 -2.56
C VAL A 219 3.58 -13.60 -4.03
N MET A 220 4.28 -14.69 -4.31
CA MET A 220 4.56 -15.19 -5.65
C MET A 220 3.82 -16.52 -5.87
N THR A 221 3.23 -16.69 -7.05
CA THR A 221 2.83 -18.01 -7.57
C THR A 221 3.87 -18.49 -8.56
N TRP A 222 4.23 -19.77 -8.53
CA TRP A 222 5.19 -20.31 -9.50
C TRP A 222 5.02 -21.80 -9.76
N ASN A 223 4.61 -22.15 -10.98
CA ASN A 223 4.78 -23.49 -11.52
C ASN A 223 6.27 -23.72 -11.84
N LEU A 224 6.87 -24.75 -11.23
CA LEU A 224 8.29 -25.04 -11.36
C LEU A 224 8.65 -25.87 -12.59
N TRP A 225 7.70 -26.40 -13.35
CA TRP A 225 7.92 -27.25 -14.52
C TRP A 225 8.76 -28.50 -14.21
N TYR A 226 8.11 -29.56 -13.71
CA TYR A 226 8.79 -30.78 -13.27
C TYR A 226 9.90 -30.51 -12.24
N GLY A 227 9.65 -29.63 -11.27
CA GLY A 227 10.63 -29.18 -10.27
C GLY A 227 11.74 -28.29 -10.83
N GLY A 228 11.68 -27.94 -12.12
CA GLY A 228 12.68 -27.18 -12.88
C GLY A 228 13.63 -28.08 -13.67
N THR A 229 13.45 -29.40 -13.63
CA THR A 229 14.43 -30.38 -14.11
C THR A 229 14.71 -30.33 -15.61
N LYS A 230 13.94 -29.57 -16.38
CA LYS A 230 14.16 -29.33 -17.81
C LYS A 230 15.26 -28.31 -18.09
N VAL A 231 15.73 -27.58 -17.06
CA VAL A 231 16.77 -26.56 -17.18
C VAL A 231 17.99 -26.94 -16.33
N HIS A 232 19.18 -26.83 -16.90
CA HIS A 232 20.44 -27.05 -16.19
C HIS A 232 20.60 -26.05 -15.05
N ASP A 233 21.10 -26.51 -13.91
CA ASP A 233 21.28 -25.70 -12.69
C ASP A 233 19.99 -25.03 -12.16
N HIS A 234 18.82 -25.59 -12.47
CA HIS A 234 17.52 -25.01 -12.14
C HIS A 234 17.38 -24.57 -10.68
N ARG A 235 17.87 -25.35 -9.70
CA ARG A 235 17.76 -24.98 -8.28
C ARG A 235 18.48 -23.67 -7.96
N ALA A 236 19.70 -23.48 -8.48
CA ALA A 236 20.44 -22.23 -8.29
C ALA A 236 19.74 -21.05 -8.97
N LYS A 237 19.20 -21.27 -10.17
CA LYS A 237 18.41 -20.27 -10.91
C LYS A 237 17.11 -19.91 -10.18
N GLN A 238 16.42 -20.89 -9.60
CA GLN A 238 15.22 -20.68 -8.79
C GLN A 238 15.51 -19.83 -7.55
N LEU A 239 16.57 -20.14 -6.81
CA LEU A 239 17.00 -19.33 -5.66
C LEU A 239 17.33 -17.89 -6.07
N LYS A 240 18.00 -17.70 -7.21
CA LYS A 240 18.28 -16.38 -7.77
C LYS A 240 17.00 -15.61 -8.08
N VAL A 241 16.02 -16.23 -8.74
CA VAL A 241 14.72 -15.62 -9.05
C VAL A 241 13.99 -15.20 -7.77
N ILE A 242 13.91 -16.08 -6.76
CA ILE A 242 13.25 -15.74 -5.48
C ILE A 242 13.94 -14.54 -4.80
N ALA A 243 15.27 -14.51 -4.81
CA ALA A 243 16.04 -13.40 -4.25
C ALA A 243 15.84 -12.08 -5.03
N GLU A 244 15.88 -12.12 -6.37
CA GLU A 244 15.77 -10.93 -7.23
C GLU A 244 14.36 -10.33 -7.24
N THR A 245 13.33 -11.17 -7.13
CA THR A 245 11.93 -10.73 -7.05
C THR A 245 11.58 -10.11 -5.70
N GLY A 246 12.36 -10.41 -4.66
CA GLY A 246 12.10 -9.98 -3.29
C GLY A 246 10.82 -10.56 -2.70
N ALA A 247 10.38 -11.72 -3.19
CA ALA A 247 9.24 -12.44 -2.65
C ALA A 247 9.45 -12.75 -1.16
N ASP A 248 8.38 -12.69 -0.37
CA ASP A 248 8.40 -13.10 1.03
C ASP A 248 7.79 -14.50 1.21
N VAL A 249 6.88 -14.87 0.30
CA VAL A 249 6.18 -16.16 0.28
C VAL A 249 6.03 -16.61 -1.17
N VAL A 250 6.22 -17.90 -1.44
CA VAL A 250 6.01 -18.49 -2.76
C VAL A 250 5.10 -19.70 -2.62
N GLY A 251 3.97 -19.70 -3.32
CA GLY A 251 3.19 -20.91 -3.56
C GLY A 251 3.65 -21.57 -4.85
N LEU A 252 4.04 -22.83 -4.72
CA LEU A 252 4.70 -23.62 -5.74
C LEU A 252 3.74 -24.70 -6.27
N GLN A 253 3.79 -24.89 -7.58
CA GLN A 253 3.16 -26.00 -8.32
C GLN A 253 4.24 -26.77 -9.08
N GLU A 254 3.97 -28.01 -9.45
CA GLU A 254 4.97 -28.88 -10.11
C GLU A 254 6.25 -29.03 -9.31
N THR A 255 6.14 -29.22 -8.00
CA THR A 255 7.32 -29.45 -7.15
C THR A 255 7.98 -30.80 -7.42
N TYR A 256 7.23 -31.79 -7.93
CA TYR A 256 7.70 -33.15 -8.22
C TYR A 256 8.50 -33.78 -7.07
N GLY A 257 7.95 -33.67 -5.86
CA GLY A 257 8.54 -34.19 -4.63
C GLY A 257 9.16 -33.10 -3.76
N THR A 258 10.48 -33.08 -3.66
CA THR A 258 11.23 -32.35 -2.61
C THR A 258 11.52 -30.89 -2.93
N ALA A 259 11.08 -30.35 -4.08
CA ALA A 259 11.55 -29.05 -4.52
C ALA A 259 11.21 -27.89 -3.58
N ALA A 260 10.03 -27.91 -2.95
CA ALA A 260 9.65 -26.87 -1.99
C ALA A 260 10.53 -26.91 -0.73
N GLU A 261 10.80 -28.11 -0.19
CA GLU A 261 11.67 -28.31 0.96
C GLU A 261 13.11 -27.86 0.66
N GLU A 262 13.68 -28.30 -0.45
CA GLU A 262 15.04 -27.93 -0.86
C GLU A 262 15.24 -26.41 -1.05
N LEU A 263 14.26 -25.73 -1.66
CA LEU A 263 14.30 -24.27 -1.80
C LEU A 263 14.23 -23.58 -0.44
N ALA A 264 13.34 -24.02 0.43
CA ALA A 264 13.18 -23.43 1.74
C ALA A 264 14.42 -23.62 2.62
N GLU A 265 15.01 -24.81 2.63
CA GLU A 265 16.24 -25.08 3.38
C GLU A 265 17.40 -24.20 2.90
N ALA A 266 17.58 -24.06 1.58
CA ALA A 266 18.63 -23.22 1.01
C ALA A 266 18.43 -21.72 1.32
N LEU A 267 17.18 -21.27 1.46
CA LEU A 267 16.85 -19.89 1.84
C LEU A 267 16.83 -19.66 3.36
N GLY A 268 16.85 -20.71 4.17
CA GLY A 268 16.59 -20.65 5.61
C GLY A 268 15.14 -20.25 5.93
N TRP A 269 14.19 -20.67 5.09
CA TRP A 269 12.77 -20.36 5.18
C TRP A 269 11.96 -21.52 5.76
N HIS A 270 10.73 -21.21 6.17
CA HIS A 270 9.74 -22.21 6.54
C HIS A 270 9.07 -22.78 5.29
N HIS A 271 8.57 -24.00 5.37
CA HIS A 271 7.82 -24.61 4.27
C HIS A 271 6.70 -25.51 4.75
N HIS A 272 5.77 -25.77 3.83
CA HIS A 272 4.82 -26.86 3.88
C HIS A 272 4.75 -27.49 2.48
N SER A 273 5.10 -28.77 2.37
CA SER A 273 4.93 -29.56 1.16
C SER A 273 3.65 -30.39 1.27
N ALA A 274 2.88 -30.48 0.19
CA ALA A 274 1.64 -31.25 0.16
C ALA A 274 1.58 -32.08 -1.14
N GLY A 275 1.34 -33.38 -0.98
CA GLY A 275 1.38 -34.32 -2.08
C GLY A 275 2.73 -34.34 -2.81
N PRO A 276 2.76 -34.83 -4.05
CA PRO A 276 3.94 -34.82 -4.89
C PRO A 276 4.16 -33.48 -5.62
N ASN A 277 3.22 -32.52 -5.53
CA ASN A 277 3.09 -31.48 -6.55
C ASN A 277 2.99 -30.04 -6.02
N LEU A 278 2.66 -29.86 -4.74
CA LEU A 278 2.38 -28.54 -4.17
C LEU A 278 3.34 -28.22 -3.03
N GLY A 279 3.62 -26.93 -2.86
CA GLY A 279 4.31 -26.46 -1.68
C GLY A 279 4.09 -24.97 -1.43
N VAL A 280 4.21 -24.56 -0.17
CA VAL A 280 4.31 -23.15 0.22
C VAL A 280 5.64 -22.99 0.93
N ILE A 281 6.45 -22.05 0.47
CA ILE A 281 7.67 -21.62 1.18
C ILE A 281 7.48 -20.19 1.66
N SER A 282 7.94 -19.90 2.87
CA SER A 282 7.66 -18.64 3.56
C SER A 282 8.86 -18.19 4.38
N ARG A 283 9.25 -16.93 4.20
CA ARG A 283 10.20 -16.26 5.10
C ARG A 283 9.65 -16.14 6.53
N PHE A 284 8.35 -16.26 6.70
CA PHE A 284 7.63 -16.13 7.96
C PHE A 284 7.30 -17.48 8.60
N PRO A 285 7.24 -17.56 9.93
CA PRO A 285 6.85 -18.77 10.63
C PRO A 285 5.51 -19.29 10.14
N VAL A 286 5.48 -20.58 9.80
CA VAL A 286 4.25 -21.33 9.55
C VAL A 286 3.64 -21.69 10.90
N THR A 287 2.46 -21.16 11.20
CA THR A 287 1.74 -21.40 12.47
C THR A 287 0.73 -22.53 12.37
N ALA A 288 0.23 -22.82 11.17
CA ALA A 288 -0.63 -23.97 10.89
C ALA A 288 -0.45 -24.47 9.46
N VAL A 289 -0.62 -25.78 9.28
CA VAL A 289 -0.80 -26.40 7.96
C VAL A 289 -2.29 -26.42 7.64
N LEU A 290 -2.65 -26.10 6.40
CA LEU A 290 -4.02 -25.96 5.94
C LEU A 290 -4.29 -26.90 4.76
N GLY A 291 -5.49 -27.51 4.74
CA GLY A 291 -5.87 -28.46 3.70
C GLY A 291 -5.36 -29.88 3.97
N ASP A 292 -5.35 -30.69 2.93
CA ASP A 292 -4.97 -32.10 3.01
C ASP A 292 -3.49 -32.25 2.61
N PRO A 293 -2.60 -32.71 3.51
CA PRO A 293 -1.19 -32.91 3.18
C PRO A 293 -0.99 -34.01 2.13
N ASP A 294 -1.95 -34.93 1.97
CA ASP A 294 -1.93 -36.01 0.99
C ASP A 294 -2.77 -35.68 -0.26
N VAL A 295 -2.96 -34.38 -0.53
CA VAL A 295 -3.52 -33.89 -1.80
C VAL A 295 -2.80 -34.61 -2.95
N GLY A 296 -3.56 -35.15 -3.91
CA GLY A 296 -2.99 -35.86 -5.05
C GLY A 296 -2.15 -34.94 -5.94
N PHE A 297 -1.97 -35.32 -7.21
CA PHE A 297 -1.25 -34.45 -8.14
C PHE A 297 -1.98 -33.10 -8.34
N TYR A 298 -3.30 -33.11 -8.49
CA TYR A 298 -4.13 -31.89 -8.57
C TYR A 298 -4.92 -31.65 -7.29
N GLY A 299 -5.09 -30.37 -6.93
CA GLY A 299 -5.84 -29.93 -5.76
C GLY A 299 -5.27 -28.65 -5.16
N ALA A 300 -5.48 -28.47 -3.85
CA ALA A 300 -4.96 -27.33 -3.12
C ALA A 300 -4.58 -27.69 -1.67
N ALA A 301 -3.53 -27.04 -1.19
CA ALA A 301 -3.07 -27.08 0.20
C ALA A 301 -2.48 -25.72 0.57
N GLY A 302 -2.24 -25.48 1.85
CA GLY A 302 -1.79 -24.17 2.30
C GLY A 302 -1.11 -24.17 3.65
N ALA A 303 -0.68 -23.00 4.06
CA ALA A 303 -0.08 -22.74 5.34
C ALA A 303 -0.60 -21.40 5.87
N ARG A 304 -0.89 -21.35 7.16
CA ARG A 304 -1.06 -20.10 7.88
C ARG A 304 0.30 -19.60 8.30
N ILE A 305 0.57 -18.33 8.02
CA ILE A 305 1.83 -17.67 8.35
C ILE A 305 1.60 -16.51 9.32
N ALA A 306 2.51 -16.34 10.27
CA ALA A 306 2.51 -15.18 11.16
C ALA A 306 3.21 -14.00 10.51
N VAL A 307 2.44 -12.99 10.10
CA VAL A 307 2.95 -11.73 9.57
C VAL A 307 2.82 -10.60 10.61
N ALA A 308 3.86 -10.42 11.42
CA ALA A 308 3.94 -9.46 12.51
C ALA A 308 2.92 -9.80 13.59
N ASP A 309 1.91 -8.96 13.80
CA ASP A 309 0.83 -9.20 14.76
C ASP A 309 -0.43 -9.78 14.08
N GLU A 310 -0.36 -10.11 12.78
CA GLU A 310 -1.45 -10.68 11.99
C GLU A 310 -1.10 -12.09 11.52
N GLU A 311 -2.12 -12.91 11.24
CA GLU A 311 -1.97 -14.18 10.54
C GLU A 311 -2.58 -14.07 9.13
N VAL A 312 -1.95 -14.70 8.14
CA VAL A 312 -2.44 -14.76 6.75
C VAL A 312 -2.45 -16.20 6.28
N ASP A 313 -3.55 -16.63 5.67
CA ASP A 313 -3.67 -17.96 5.06
C ASP A 313 -3.14 -17.91 3.62
N ILE A 314 -2.11 -18.71 3.33
CA ILE A 314 -1.53 -18.82 1.98
C ILE A 314 -1.86 -20.21 1.45
N TRP A 315 -2.63 -20.26 0.36
CA TRP A 315 -3.00 -21.47 -0.33
C TRP A 315 -2.35 -21.52 -1.71
N THR A 316 -1.87 -22.70 -2.09
CA THR A 316 -1.39 -23.01 -3.43
C THR A 316 -2.33 -24.05 -4.05
N ALA A 317 -2.74 -23.84 -5.30
CA ALA A 317 -3.53 -24.78 -6.07
C ALA A 317 -2.84 -25.12 -7.39
N HIS A 318 -2.99 -26.37 -7.82
CA HIS A 318 -2.70 -26.79 -9.19
C HIS A 318 -3.92 -27.56 -9.67
N LEU A 319 -4.64 -26.99 -10.64
CA LEU A 319 -5.83 -27.59 -11.22
C LEU A 319 -5.48 -28.41 -12.46
N ASP A 320 -6.39 -29.30 -12.85
CA ASP A 320 -6.20 -30.25 -13.93
C ASP A 320 -5.74 -29.60 -15.25
N SER A 321 -4.67 -30.13 -15.85
CA SER A 321 -4.06 -29.57 -17.06
C SER A 321 -4.63 -30.14 -18.36
N GLU A 322 -5.55 -31.13 -18.32
CA GLU A 322 -6.06 -31.74 -19.55
C GLU A 322 -6.92 -30.75 -20.34
N HIS A 323 -6.72 -30.73 -21.67
CA HIS A 323 -7.51 -29.96 -22.64
C HIS A 323 -7.60 -28.45 -22.35
N TYR A 324 -6.48 -27.76 -22.60
CA TYR A 324 -6.30 -26.33 -22.40
C TYR A 324 -6.90 -25.43 -23.51
N GLY A 325 -7.53 -24.32 -23.10
CA GLY A 325 -7.81 -23.13 -23.92
C GLY A 325 -9.07 -23.18 -24.83
N PRO A 326 -9.60 -22.02 -25.27
CA PRO A 326 -10.85 -21.89 -26.04
C PRO A 326 -10.85 -22.55 -27.44
N TYR A 327 -9.76 -23.27 -27.76
CA TYR A 327 -9.41 -23.76 -29.09
C TYR A 327 -9.52 -25.29 -29.21
N ALA A 328 -9.81 -25.98 -28.11
CA ALA A 328 -10.34 -27.34 -28.20
C ALA A 328 -11.70 -27.32 -28.91
N SER A 329 -12.12 -28.43 -29.54
CA SER A 329 -13.44 -28.51 -30.17
C SER A 329 -14.59 -28.27 -29.17
N GLU A 330 -14.34 -28.54 -27.88
CA GLU A 330 -15.26 -28.30 -26.77
C GLU A 330 -14.48 -27.63 -25.61
N PRO A 331 -14.22 -26.32 -25.69
CA PRO A 331 -13.28 -25.65 -24.79
C PRO A 331 -13.70 -25.57 -23.33
N LEU A 332 -14.99 -25.83 -23.05
CA LEU A 332 -15.54 -25.83 -21.70
C LEU A 332 -15.79 -27.25 -21.16
N ALA A 333 -15.59 -28.31 -21.97
CA ALA A 333 -15.91 -29.67 -21.56
C ALA A 333 -15.11 -30.14 -20.33
N HIS A 334 -13.88 -29.64 -20.17
CA HIS A 334 -12.99 -30.01 -19.06
C HIS A 334 -13.03 -29.02 -17.89
N GLU A 335 -13.71 -27.87 -18.06
CA GLU A 335 -13.86 -26.87 -17.01
C GLU A 335 -14.64 -27.39 -15.79
N GLU A 336 -15.51 -28.40 -15.97
CA GLU A 336 -16.23 -29.02 -14.84
C GLU A 336 -15.27 -29.68 -13.83
N VAL A 337 -14.17 -30.27 -14.31
CA VAL A 337 -13.15 -30.92 -13.44
C VAL A 337 -12.40 -29.86 -12.64
N ARG A 338 -11.86 -28.84 -13.31
CA ARG A 338 -11.17 -27.71 -12.66
C ARG A 338 -12.08 -26.98 -11.67
N LEU A 339 -13.34 -26.75 -12.05
CA LEU A 339 -14.33 -26.11 -11.20
C LEU A 339 -14.63 -26.94 -9.95
N GLY A 340 -14.74 -28.27 -10.08
CA GLY A 340 -14.90 -29.18 -8.95
C GLY A 340 -13.72 -29.11 -7.97
N GLN A 341 -12.49 -29.13 -8.50
CA GLN A 341 -11.26 -29.00 -7.72
C GLN A 341 -11.16 -27.65 -7.00
N LEU A 342 -11.43 -26.54 -7.69
CA LEU A 342 -11.42 -25.22 -7.08
C LEU A 342 -12.51 -25.07 -6.02
N ARG A 343 -13.73 -25.59 -6.24
CA ARG A 343 -14.80 -25.55 -5.23
C ARG A 343 -14.45 -26.36 -3.97
N GLU A 344 -13.76 -27.49 -4.12
CA GLU A 344 -13.20 -28.23 -2.99
C GLU A 344 -12.16 -27.40 -2.23
N ALA A 345 -11.24 -26.74 -2.95
CA ALA A 345 -10.26 -25.84 -2.34
C ALA A 345 -10.95 -24.71 -1.56
N LEU A 346 -11.84 -23.96 -2.21
CA LEU A 346 -12.55 -22.82 -1.62
C LEU A 346 -13.35 -23.20 -0.36
N ARG A 347 -13.95 -24.39 -0.30
CA ARG A 347 -14.65 -24.88 0.90
C ARG A 347 -13.74 -25.08 2.12
N ARG A 348 -12.44 -25.26 1.91
CA ARG A 348 -11.45 -25.45 2.98
C ARG A 348 -10.85 -24.14 3.47
N ILE A 349 -10.99 -23.06 2.70
CA ILE A 349 -10.46 -21.74 3.07
C ILE A 349 -11.44 -21.04 4.01
N GLY A 350 -11.12 -21.02 5.30
CA GLY A 350 -11.88 -20.31 6.33
C GLY A 350 -11.86 -18.78 6.16
N ASP A 351 -12.77 -18.09 6.84
CA ASP A 351 -12.97 -16.63 6.81
C ASP A 351 -12.36 -15.91 8.03
N THR A 352 -11.63 -16.63 8.88
CA THR A 352 -11.09 -16.13 10.14
C THR A 352 -9.82 -15.29 10.01
N ALA A 353 -9.15 -15.35 8.85
CA ALA A 353 -7.95 -14.59 8.53
C ALA A 353 -8.02 -14.09 7.06
N PRO A 354 -7.30 -13.01 6.71
CA PRO A 354 -7.02 -12.69 5.32
C PRO A 354 -6.39 -13.90 4.60
N ALA A 355 -6.78 -14.11 3.35
CA ALA A 355 -6.35 -15.28 2.57
C ALA A 355 -5.82 -14.88 1.20
N VAL A 356 -4.77 -15.56 0.76
CA VAL A 356 -4.23 -15.51 -0.60
C VAL A 356 -4.29 -16.91 -1.18
N LEU A 357 -4.99 -17.06 -2.31
CA LEU A 357 -5.02 -18.27 -3.11
C LEU A 357 -4.18 -18.04 -4.37
N VAL A 358 -3.04 -18.71 -4.42
CA VAL A 358 -2.17 -18.71 -5.59
C VAL A 358 -2.28 -20.03 -6.33
N GLY A 359 -1.90 -20.07 -7.60
CA GLY A 359 -1.84 -21.33 -8.32
C GLY A 359 -1.84 -21.24 -9.82
N ASP A 360 -1.45 -22.34 -10.43
CA ASP A 360 -1.71 -22.64 -11.84
C ASP A 360 -3.11 -23.28 -11.95
N PHE A 361 -4.04 -22.53 -12.54
CA PHE A 361 -5.41 -22.98 -12.68
C PHE A 361 -5.64 -23.68 -14.02
N ASN A 362 -4.65 -23.70 -14.92
CA ASN A 362 -4.79 -24.28 -16.26
C ASN A 362 -6.01 -23.76 -17.04
N CYS A 363 -6.52 -22.57 -16.73
CA CYS A 363 -7.64 -21.95 -17.44
C CYS A 363 -7.51 -20.41 -17.44
N PRO A 364 -7.99 -19.71 -18.48
CA PRO A 364 -8.00 -18.26 -18.49
C PRO A 364 -8.93 -17.62 -17.45
N SER A 365 -8.74 -16.33 -17.19
CA SER A 365 -9.67 -15.56 -16.36
C SER A 365 -10.95 -15.19 -17.10
N HIS A 366 -12.09 -15.27 -16.42
CA HIS A 366 -13.34 -14.65 -16.87
C HIS A 366 -13.24 -13.13 -17.06
N LEU A 367 -12.24 -12.48 -16.43
CA LEU A 367 -11.97 -11.05 -16.60
C LEU A 367 -11.09 -10.74 -17.82
N ASP A 368 -10.31 -11.72 -18.29
CA ASP A 368 -9.45 -11.57 -19.47
C ASP A 368 -10.26 -11.81 -20.75
N TRP A 369 -11.28 -12.67 -20.66
CA TRP A 369 -12.14 -13.10 -21.76
C TRP A 369 -13.62 -12.93 -21.40
N PRO A 370 -14.14 -11.69 -21.33
CA PRO A 370 -15.51 -11.42 -20.88
C PRO A 370 -16.60 -12.01 -21.79
N ASP A 371 -16.27 -12.33 -23.04
CA ASP A 371 -17.19 -12.93 -24.01
C ASP A 371 -17.30 -14.47 -23.88
N VAL A 372 -16.52 -15.08 -22.98
CA VAL A 372 -16.50 -16.53 -22.72
C VAL A 372 -16.80 -16.78 -21.25
N GLU A 373 -17.72 -17.71 -20.96
CA GLU A 373 -18.03 -18.10 -19.59
C GLU A 373 -16.94 -19.03 -19.02
N TRP A 374 -15.93 -18.45 -18.38
CA TRP A 374 -14.91 -19.18 -17.62
C TRP A 374 -15.35 -19.39 -16.16
N PRO A 375 -15.87 -20.57 -15.77
CA PRO A 375 -16.56 -20.75 -14.50
C PRO A 375 -15.60 -20.84 -13.30
N VAL A 376 -14.35 -21.25 -13.51
CA VAL A 376 -13.37 -21.50 -12.44
C VAL A 376 -13.05 -20.20 -11.71
N THR A 377 -12.45 -19.22 -12.40
CA THR A 377 -12.10 -17.93 -11.77
C THR A 377 -13.33 -17.14 -11.31
N LYS A 378 -14.49 -17.31 -11.98
CA LYS A 378 -15.78 -16.74 -11.55
C LYS A 378 -16.23 -17.32 -10.20
N ALA A 379 -16.08 -18.63 -9.98
CA ALA A 379 -16.40 -19.25 -8.71
C ALA A 379 -15.50 -18.76 -7.55
N ALA A 380 -14.23 -18.47 -7.81
CA ALA A 380 -13.37 -17.82 -6.82
C ALA A 380 -13.88 -16.41 -6.47
N GLN A 381 -14.30 -15.62 -7.48
CA GLN A 381 -14.89 -14.30 -7.26
C GLN A 381 -16.18 -14.38 -6.43
N GLU A 382 -17.05 -15.33 -6.74
CA GLU A 382 -18.28 -15.59 -5.98
C GLU A 382 -18.01 -16.00 -4.52
N ALA A 383 -16.86 -16.63 -4.25
CA ALA A 383 -16.39 -16.95 -2.90
C ALA A 383 -15.70 -15.77 -2.17
N GLY A 384 -15.73 -14.58 -2.78
CA GLY A 384 -15.22 -13.33 -2.19
C GLY A 384 -13.72 -13.09 -2.41
N PHE A 385 -13.06 -13.89 -3.26
CA PHE A 385 -11.70 -13.58 -3.70
C PHE A 385 -11.71 -12.53 -4.81
N ARG A 386 -10.67 -11.72 -4.87
CA ARG A 386 -10.45 -10.77 -5.96
C ARG A 386 -9.15 -11.08 -6.69
N ASP A 387 -9.13 -10.84 -7.99
CA ASP A 387 -7.97 -11.05 -8.85
C ASP A 387 -6.99 -9.89 -8.71
N SER A 388 -5.84 -10.12 -8.05
CA SER A 388 -4.90 -9.04 -7.76
C SER A 388 -4.24 -8.45 -9.00
N TYR A 389 -4.06 -9.24 -10.07
CA TYR A 389 -3.49 -8.74 -11.31
C TYR A 389 -4.46 -7.78 -12.00
N ARG A 390 -5.77 -8.11 -12.00
CA ARG A 390 -6.80 -7.24 -12.61
C ARG A 390 -7.18 -6.04 -11.76
N GLU A 391 -7.00 -6.10 -10.44
CA GLU A 391 -7.05 -4.89 -9.61
C GLU A 391 -5.93 -3.90 -9.97
N ALA A 392 -4.72 -4.39 -10.21
CA ALA A 392 -3.58 -3.55 -10.61
C ALA A 392 -3.66 -3.11 -12.08
N HIS A 393 -4.17 -3.98 -12.96
CA HIS A 393 -4.22 -3.80 -14.41
C HIS A 393 -5.63 -4.09 -14.96
N PRO A 394 -6.59 -3.16 -14.85
CA PRO A 394 -7.98 -3.42 -15.23
C PRO A 394 -8.22 -3.69 -16.72
N ASP A 395 -7.32 -3.25 -17.60
CA ASP A 395 -7.43 -3.41 -19.06
C ASP A 395 -6.63 -4.64 -19.54
N ALA A 396 -7.34 -5.72 -19.84
CA ALA A 396 -6.75 -6.97 -20.32
C ALA A 396 -6.13 -6.88 -21.73
N GLY A 397 -6.59 -5.94 -22.57
CA GLY A 397 -6.01 -5.76 -23.91
C GLY A 397 -4.67 -5.02 -23.86
N ARG A 398 -4.51 -4.09 -22.90
CA ARG A 398 -3.27 -3.34 -22.70
C ARG A 398 -2.22 -4.12 -21.93
N GLU A 399 -2.63 -4.75 -20.83
CA GLU A 399 -1.75 -5.51 -19.93
C GLU A 399 -2.30 -6.93 -19.78
N PRO A 400 -2.07 -7.82 -20.75
CA PRO A 400 -2.68 -9.15 -20.76
C PRO A 400 -2.12 -10.05 -19.65
N GLY A 401 -0.87 -9.84 -19.22
CA GLY A 401 -0.28 -10.58 -18.11
C GLY A 401 -0.07 -12.05 -18.40
N HIS A 402 0.33 -12.40 -19.61
CA HIS A 402 0.55 -13.79 -20.04
C HIS A 402 1.48 -14.55 -19.08
N THR A 403 1.06 -15.75 -18.69
CA THR A 403 1.87 -16.67 -17.87
C THR A 403 2.15 -17.97 -18.61
N TRP A 404 1.24 -18.40 -19.49
CA TRP A 404 1.46 -19.46 -20.46
C TRP A 404 1.90 -18.88 -21.81
N SER A 405 2.95 -19.35 -22.45
CA SER A 405 4.18 -19.89 -21.86
C SER A 405 5.35 -19.14 -22.51
N PRO A 406 6.35 -18.65 -21.73
CA PRO A 406 7.51 -17.97 -22.28
C PRO A 406 8.48 -18.85 -23.08
N VAL A 407 8.35 -20.18 -23.04
CA VAL A 407 9.24 -21.11 -23.76
C VAL A 407 8.55 -21.83 -24.93
N HIS A 408 7.28 -21.52 -25.18
CA HIS A 408 6.53 -22.00 -26.32
C HIS A 408 6.28 -20.87 -27.33
N ALA A 409 6.56 -21.13 -28.60
CA ALA A 409 6.30 -20.19 -29.69
C ALA A 409 4.90 -20.42 -30.29
N ALA A 410 4.40 -19.42 -31.02
CA ALA A 410 3.19 -19.56 -31.82
C ALA A 410 3.21 -20.85 -32.68
N PRO A 411 2.10 -21.59 -32.78
CA PRO A 411 0.71 -21.11 -32.61
C PRO A 411 0.09 -21.32 -31.22
N GLU A 412 0.87 -21.51 -30.15
CA GLU A 412 0.29 -21.69 -28.82
C GLU A 412 -0.40 -20.42 -28.28
N PRO A 413 -1.51 -20.58 -27.54
CA PRO A 413 -2.18 -19.47 -26.89
C PRO A 413 -1.24 -18.77 -25.92
N GLN A 414 -1.39 -17.46 -25.77
CA GLN A 414 -0.69 -16.69 -24.77
C GLN A 414 -1.75 -16.16 -23.81
N ASP A 415 -1.88 -16.80 -22.67
CA ASP A 415 -2.95 -16.57 -21.71
C ASP A 415 -2.38 -16.43 -20.31
N ARG A 416 -3.15 -15.78 -19.44
CA ARG A 416 -2.87 -15.76 -18.01
C ARG A 416 -3.67 -16.86 -17.34
N ILE A 417 -2.94 -17.83 -16.79
CA ILE A 417 -3.51 -19.02 -16.14
C ILE A 417 -2.97 -19.24 -14.72
N ASP A 418 -1.93 -18.50 -14.36
CA ASP A 418 -1.38 -18.46 -13.02
C ASP A 418 -1.95 -17.23 -12.31
N PHE A 419 -2.48 -17.46 -11.11
CA PHE A 419 -3.24 -16.44 -10.39
C PHE A 419 -2.67 -16.16 -9.02
N VAL A 420 -2.82 -14.92 -8.59
CA VAL A 420 -2.74 -14.51 -7.19
C VAL A 420 -4.07 -13.87 -6.83
N LEU A 421 -4.93 -14.63 -6.17
CA LEU A 421 -6.25 -14.19 -5.72
C LEU A 421 -6.18 -13.87 -4.22
N HIS A 422 -6.94 -12.86 -3.77
CA HIS A 422 -6.91 -12.46 -2.35
C HIS A 422 -8.28 -12.14 -1.77
N ARG A 423 -8.41 -12.29 -0.46
CA ARG A 423 -9.56 -11.87 0.35
C ARG A 423 -9.06 -11.20 1.62
N GLY A 424 -9.53 -9.99 1.90
CA GLY A 424 -9.18 -9.23 3.11
C GLY A 424 -7.83 -8.51 3.05
N LEU A 425 -7.22 -8.38 1.86
CA LEU A 425 -5.98 -7.64 1.65
C LEU A 425 -6.19 -6.49 0.65
N ARG A 426 -5.23 -5.55 0.63
CA ARG A 426 -5.16 -4.46 -0.35
C ARG A 426 -3.95 -4.66 -1.24
N VAL A 427 -4.17 -4.66 -2.56
CA VAL A 427 -3.12 -4.76 -3.58
C VAL A 427 -2.42 -3.41 -3.71
N LEU A 428 -1.08 -3.45 -3.69
CA LEU A 428 -0.22 -2.30 -3.97
C LEU A 428 0.38 -2.37 -5.38
N ASP A 429 0.72 -3.58 -5.83
CA ASP A 429 1.32 -3.86 -7.14
C ASP A 429 1.09 -5.33 -7.48
N SER A 430 0.94 -5.65 -8.76
CA SER A 430 0.92 -7.03 -9.26
C SER A 430 1.55 -7.08 -10.64
N ARG A 431 2.39 -8.07 -10.91
CA ARG A 431 3.09 -8.19 -12.19
C ARG A 431 3.42 -9.64 -12.51
N THR A 432 3.53 -9.95 -13.80
CA THR A 432 4.18 -11.18 -14.25
C THR A 432 5.69 -11.00 -14.24
N TYR A 433 6.43 -12.11 -14.13
CA TYR A 433 7.89 -12.08 -14.09
C TYR A 433 8.49 -13.28 -14.81
N VAL A 434 9.45 -12.96 -15.69
CA VAL A 434 10.35 -13.88 -16.38
C VAL A 434 11.72 -13.19 -16.41
N THR A 435 12.79 -13.91 -16.12
CA THR A 435 14.15 -13.36 -16.25
C THR A 435 14.71 -13.62 -17.65
N GLY A 436 15.45 -12.66 -18.18
CA GLY A 436 16.08 -12.74 -19.50
C GLY A 436 15.06 -12.83 -20.65
N THR A 437 15.47 -13.49 -21.74
CA THR A 437 14.61 -13.79 -22.88
C THR A 437 14.71 -15.30 -23.12
N PRO A 438 13.77 -16.09 -22.57
CA PRO A 438 13.85 -17.54 -22.68
C PRO A 438 13.86 -17.98 -24.14
N ARG A 439 14.74 -18.93 -24.44
CA ARG A 439 14.71 -19.67 -25.70
C ARG A 439 13.52 -20.62 -25.68
N THR A 440 12.93 -20.82 -26.85
CA THR A 440 11.80 -21.72 -27.01
C THR A 440 12.27 -23.15 -27.25
N TRP A 441 11.35 -24.11 -27.16
CA TRP A 441 11.61 -25.49 -27.54
C TRP A 441 12.26 -25.60 -28.93
N PRO A 442 13.28 -26.47 -29.13
CA PRO A 442 13.86 -27.43 -28.17
C PRO A 442 15.00 -26.88 -27.28
N ASP A 443 15.39 -25.61 -27.42
CA ASP A 443 16.65 -25.08 -26.87
C ASP A 443 16.51 -24.49 -25.45
N VAL A 444 15.70 -25.14 -24.61
CA VAL A 444 15.29 -24.63 -23.28
C VAL A 444 16.29 -24.90 -22.16
N GLU A 445 17.16 -25.91 -22.31
CA GLU A 445 17.95 -26.46 -21.21
C GLU A 445 18.94 -25.44 -20.60
N ASP A 446 19.37 -24.46 -21.39
CA ASP A 446 20.33 -23.42 -20.99
C ASP A 446 19.67 -22.09 -20.61
N ASN A 447 18.34 -22.03 -20.52
CA ASN A 447 17.64 -20.80 -20.16
C ASN A 447 18.01 -20.31 -18.75
N ASP A 448 18.08 -19.00 -18.57
CA ASP A 448 18.19 -18.39 -17.24
C ASP A 448 16.88 -18.57 -16.44
N TRP A 449 15.75 -18.56 -17.15
CA TRP A 449 14.43 -18.83 -16.58
C TRP A 449 14.20 -20.36 -16.46
N PRO A 450 14.00 -20.89 -15.24
CA PRO A 450 13.95 -22.33 -15.00
C PRO A 450 12.54 -22.92 -15.00
N SER A 451 11.61 -22.38 -15.80
CA SER A 451 10.21 -22.81 -15.87
C SER A 451 9.62 -22.52 -17.25
N ASP A 452 8.55 -23.22 -17.63
CA ASP A 452 7.72 -22.93 -18.78
C ASP A 452 6.52 -22.02 -18.44
N HIS A 453 6.38 -21.54 -17.20
CA HIS A 453 5.40 -20.54 -16.81
C HIS A 453 6.09 -19.24 -16.43
N ALA A 454 5.49 -18.08 -16.73
CA ALA A 454 5.85 -16.85 -16.03
C ALA A 454 5.30 -16.90 -14.60
N ALA A 455 6.05 -16.37 -13.64
CA ALA A 455 5.54 -16.22 -12.28
C ALA A 455 4.61 -15.00 -12.20
N VAL A 456 3.70 -14.98 -11.22
CA VAL A 456 2.94 -13.77 -10.85
C VAL A 456 3.32 -13.37 -9.44
N ILE A 457 3.65 -12.09 -9.25
CA ILE A 457 4.06 -11.54 -7.96
C ILE A 457 3.13 -10.39 -7.62
N THR A 458 2.48 -10.47 -6.46
CA THR A 458 1.65 -9.40 -5.93
C THR A 458 2.20 -8.90 -4.61
N THR A 459 2.28 -7.58 -4.47
CA THR A 459 2.60 -6.91 -3.21
C THR A 459 1.30 -6.47 -2.53
N PHE A 460 1.05 -6.96 -1.32
CA PHE A 460 -0.06 -6.55 -0.48
C PHE A 460 0.40 -5.61 0.63
N SER A 461 -0.49 -4.72 1.08
CA SER A 461 -0.36 -4.04 2.37
C SER A 461 -1.09 -4.81 3.47
N LEU A 462 -0.42 -5.02 4.60
CA LEU A 462 -0.92 -5.63 5.83
C LEU A 462 -0.75 -4.66 7.00
N GLY A 463 -1.63 -4.73 7.99
CA GLY A 463 -1.51 -3.88 9.18
C GLY A 463 -1.81 -2.43 8.89
N SER A 464 -3.01 -2.01 9.27
CA SER A 464 -3.26 -0.65 9.72
C SER A 464 -4.50 -0.70 10.60
N GLY A 465 -4.34 -1.11 11.85
CA GLY A 465 -5.33 -1.03 12.93
C GLY A 465 -4.67 -0.34 14.13
N PRO A 466 -5.43 0.30 15.04
CA PRO A 466 -4.89 1.24 16.01
C PRO A 466 -3.80 0.55 16.84
N GLY A 467 -2.56 1.01 16.68
CA GLY A 467 -1.45 0.55 17.51
C GLY A 467 -1.74 0.95 18.95
N THR A 468 -2.21 0.00 19.74
CA THR A 468 -2.34 0.17 21.20
C THR A 468 -0.93 0.12 21.80
N ALA A 469 -0.35 1.30 22.04
CA ALA A 469 0.61 1.56 23.11
C ALA A 469 0.77 3.08 23.35
#